data_AF-A0A844YTB2-F1
#
_entry.id   AF-A0A844YTB2-F1
#
_cell.length_a   1.000
_cell.length_b   1.000
_cell.length_c   1.000
_cell.angle_alpha   90.00
_cell.angle_beta   90.00
_cell.angle_gamma   90.00
#
_symmetry.space_group_name_H-M   'P 1'
#
loop_
_entity.id
_entity.type
_entity.pdbx_description
1 polymer ?
#
loop_
_entity_poly.entity_id
_entity_poly.type
_entity_poly.pdbx_seq_one_letter_code
_entity_poly.pdbx_strand_id
1 'polypeptide(L)'
;MIAACLRPLAVLAPLLALLLAAPANAQSLDELDALATASQQEEAGTALAQQQAAEGRWLEALATLDRVLAVNPRSQGSRLLHALYLCEVDDKQGGLLELARLKPRELAERRRDGEAILANAEARCRAAGTGAAK
;
A
#
# COMPACT_ATOMS: atom_id res chain seq x y z
N MET A 1 -45.60 41.84 0.43
CA MET A 1 -44.86 40.72 -0.17
C MET A 1 -43.44 41.20 -0.44
N ILE A 2 -42.47 40.77 0.36
CA ILE A 2 -41.08 41.23 0.31
C ILE A 2 -40.30 40.28 -0.61
N ALA A 3 -39.89 40.78 -1.77
CA ALA A 3 -38.95 40.10 -2.65
C ALA A 3 -37.54 40.29 -2.10
N ALA A 4 -36.95 39.22 -1.56
CA ALA A 4 -35.59 39.23 -1.04
C ALA A 4 -34.60 38.81 -2.14
N CYS A 5 -33.87 39.80 -2.66
CA CYS A 5 -32.62 39.63 -3.38
C CYS A 5 -31.57 38.99 -2.44
N LEU A 6 -31.16 37.75 -2.70
CA LEU A 6 -29.95 37.16 -2.10
C LEU A 6 -29.20 36.30 -3.12
N ARG A 7 -28.33 36.93 -3.91
CA ARG A 7 -27.15 36.27 -4.49
C ARG A 7 -26.01 37.28 -4.57
N PRO A 8 -25.03 37.22 -3.65
CA PRO A 8 -23.64 37.32 -4.12
C PRO A 8 -22.65 36.48 -3.30
N LEU A 9 -23.03 35.34 -2.72
CA LEU A 9 -22.08 34.49 -1.96
C LEU A 9 -21.41 33.37 -2.76
N ALA A 10 -21.78 33.17 -4.03
CA ALA A 10 -21.36 31.99 -4.79
C ALA A 10 -19.97 32.11 -5.47
N VAL A 11 -19.29 33.25 -5.40
CA VAL A 11 -18.04 33.50 -6.16
C VAL A 11 -16.77 33.42 -5.30
N LEU A 12 -16.89 33.37 -3.96
CA LEU A 12 -15.74 33.36 -3.04
C LEU A 12 -15.18 31.96 -2.74
N ALA A 13 -15.96 30.90 -2.97
CA ALA A 13 -15.54 29.53 -2.67
C ALA A 13 -14.37 28.96 -3.52
N PRO A 14 -14.25 29.23 -4.84
CA PRO A 14 -13.18 28.61 -5.63
C PRO A 14 -11.80 29.22 -5.38
N LEU A 15 -11.71 30.45 -4.87
CA LEU A 15 -10.43 31.12 -4.63
C LEU A 15 -9.69 30.55 -3.41
N LEU A 16 -10.42 30.11 -2.39
CA LEU A 16 -9.84 29.54 -1.17
C LEU A 16 -9.28 28.12 -1.40
N ALA A 17 -9.85 27.38 -2.37
CA ALA A 17 -9.38 26.04 -2.72
C ALA A 17 -7.98 26.04 -3.38
N LEU A 18 -7.63 27.11 -4.11
CA LEU A 18 -6.31 27.26 -4.74
C LEU A 18 -5.19 27.63 -3.73
N LEU A 19 -5.54 28.25 -2.61
CA LEU A 19 -4.58 28.66 -1.56
C LEU A 19 -4.18 27.49 -0.63
N LEU A 20 -4.95 26.40 -0.62
CA LEU A 20 -4.69 25.21 0.21
C LEU A 20 -4.01 24.07 -0.57
N ALA A 21 -3.69 24.27 -1.85
CA ALA A 21 -2.91 23.30 -2.62
C ALA A 21 -1.44 23.35 -2.16
N ALA A 22 -1.09 22.53 -1.16
CA ALA A 22 0.30 22.30 -0.82
C ALA A 22 1.04 21.76 -2.06
N PRO A 23 2.26 22.25 -2.35
CA PRO A 23 3.05 21.71 -3.44
C PRO A 23 3.31 20.23 -3.15
N ALA A 24 2.88 19.36 -4.07
CA ALA A 24 3.34 17.99 -4.09
C ALA A 24 4.83 18.02 -4.45
N ASN A 25 5.71 17.79 -3.47
CA ASN A 25 7.13 17.66 -3.73
C ASN A 25 7.34 16.35 -4.50
N ALA A 26 7.71 16.45 -5.77
CA ALA A 26 8.18 15.30 -6.52
C ALA A 26 9.48 14.78 -5.87
N GLN A 27 9.66 13.46 -5.90
CA GLN A 27 10.92 12.83 -5.50
C GLN A 27 12.07 13.35 -6.38
N SER A 28 13.24 13.52 -5.78
CA SER A 28 14.45 13.88 -6.51
C SER A 28 14.90 12.72 -7.41
N LEU A 29 15.67 13.05 -8.47
CA LEU A 29 16.23 12.03 -9.36
C LEU A 29 17.14 11.05 -8.59
N ASP A 30 17.92 11.55 -7.63
CA ASP A 30 18.79 10.72 -6.80
C ASP A 30 17.99 9.72 -5.93
N GLU A 31 16.85 10.14 -5.37
CA GLU A 31 15.94 9.25 -4.64
C GLU A 31 15.31 8.20 -5.55
N LEU A 32 14.95 8.57 -6.78
CA LEU A 32 14.40 7.64 -7.77
C LEU A 32 15.43 6.58 -8.19
N ASP A 33 16.70 6.98 -8.39
CA ASP A 33 17.80 6.06 -8.70
C ASP A 33 18.10 5.12 -7.52
N ALA A 34 18.06 5.63 -6.29
CA ALA A 34 18.18 4.81 -5.09
C ALA A 34 17.03 3.79 -4.99
N LEU A 35 15.79 4.21 -5.25
CA LEU A 35 14.61 3.34 -5.24
C LEU A 35 14.70 2.25 -6.33
N ALA A 36 15.14 2.64 -7.54
CA ALA A 36 15.35 1.72 -8.64
C ALA A 36 16.41 0.68 -8.30
N THR A 37 17.55 1.11 -7.75
CA THR A 37 18.64 0.22 -7.34
C THR A 37 18.20 -0.75 -6.25
N ALA A 38 17.52 -0.25 -5.21
CA ALA A 38 17.03 -1.08 -4.11
C ALA A 38 16.03 -2.14 -4.61
N SER A 39 15.12 -1.77 -5.51
CA SER A 39 14.08 -2.68 -6.01
C SER A 39 14.61 -3.80 -6.93
N GLN A 40 15.84 -3.69 -7.45
CA GLN A 40 16.47 -4.77 -8.21
C GLN A 40 16.95 -5.92 -7.32
N GLN A 41 17.18 -5.65 -6.03
CA GLN A 41 17.63 -6.64 -5.07
C GLN A 41 16.46 -7.03 -4.17
N GLU A 42 16.06 -8.30 -4.21
CA GLU A 42 14.87 -8.78 -3.49
C GLU A 42 14.88 -8.39 -2.00
N GLU A 43 15.97 -8.67 -1.31
CA GLU A 43 16.12 -8.42 0.13
C GLU A 43 16.09 -6.92 0.44
N ALA A 44 16.88 -6.11 -0.28
CA ALA A 44 16.97 -4.67 -0.05
C ALA A 44 15.64 -3.96 -0.34
N GLY A 45 14.99 -4.29 -1.46
CA GLY A 45 13.69 -3.73 -1.81
C GLY A 45 12.59 -4.15 -0.83
N THR A 46 12.61 -5.41 -0.37
CA THR A 46 11.66 -5.89 0.65
C THR A 46 11.85 -5.18 1.99
N ALA A 47 13.09 -5.01 2.44
CA ALA A 47 13.40 -4.27 3.65
C ALA A 47 12.97 -2.80 3.56
N LEU A 48 13.19 -2.15 2.40
CA LEU A 48 12.72 -0.79 2.16
C LEU A 48 11.20 -0.68 2.22
N ALA A 49 10.47 -1.62 1.61
CA ALA A 49 9.01 -1.65 1.69
C ALA A 49 8.51 -1.80 3.13
N GLN A 50 9.16 -2.66 3.93
CA GLN A 50 8.85 -2.81 5.35
C GLN A 50 9.10 -1.51 6.13
N GLN A 51 10.19 -0.81 5.85
CA GLN A 51 10.47 0.49 6.45
C GLN A 51 9.39 1.52 6.09
N GLN A 52 9.04 1.64 4.80
CA GLN A 52 7.99 2.55 4.32
C GLN A 52 6.65 2.26 5.01
N ALA A 53 6.26 0.99 5.09
CA ALA A 53 5.06 0.54 5.79
C ALA A 53 5.09 0.89 7.30
N ALA A 54 6.22 0.68 7.98
CA ALA A 54 6.38 1.04 9.39
C ALA A 54 6.22 2.54 9.65
N GLU A 55 6.48 3.38 8.65
CA GLU A 55 6.28 4.82 8.67
C GLU A 55 4.89 5.25 8.18
N GLY A 56 3.98 4.30 7.93
CA GLY A 56 2.62 4.54 7.42
C GLY A 56 2.55 4.88 5.92
N ARG A 57 3.67 4.77 5.19
CA ARG A 57 3.78 5.04 3.76
C ARG A 57 3.40 3.80 2.93
N TRP A 58 2.16 3.36 3.10
CA TRP A 58 1.67 2.08 2.57
C TRP A 58 1.67 2.00 1.04
N LEU A 59 1.33 3.11 0.36
CA LEU A 59 1.30 3.15 -1.11
C LEU A 59 2.71 3.09 -1.69
N GLU A 60 3.67 3.75 -1.05
CA GLU A 60 5.07 3.67 -1.40
C GLU A 60 5.63 2.27 -1.16
N ALA A 61 5.27 1.64 -0.04
CA ALA A 61 5.63 0.26 0.28
C ALA A 61 5.13 -0.73 -0.79
N LEU A 62 3.87 -0.59 -1.19
CA LEU A 62 3.28 -1.40 -2.28
C LEU A 62 4.01 -1.17 -3.60
N ALA A 63 4.25 0.07 -3.98
CA ALA A 63 4.96 0.38 -5.22
C ALA A 63 6.40 -0.17 -5.22
N THR A 64 7.07 -0.19 -4.06
CA THR A 64 8.39 -0.82 -3.91
C THR A 64 8.29 -2.34 -4.11
N LEU A 65 7.30 -3.00 -3.49
CA LEU A 65 7.08 -4.45 -3.65
C LEU A 65 6.68 -4.84 -5.08
N ASP A 66 5.89 -4.02 -5.77
CA ASP A 66 5.56 -4.23 -7.19
C ASP A 66 6.82 -4.29 -8.05
N ARG A 67 7.77 -3.38 -7.84
CA ARG A 67 9.05 -3.38 -8.54
C ARG A 67 9.90 -4.59 -8.18
N VAL A 68 9.95 -4.96 -6.90
CA VAL A 68 10.66 -6.17 -6.44
C VAL A 68 10.09 -7.42 -7.10
N LEU A 69 8.76 -7.55 -7.15
CA LEU A 69 8.06 -8.71 -7.73
C LEU A 69 8.12 -8.73 -9.26
N ALA A 70 8.26 -7.57 -9.91
CA ALA A 70 8.51 -7.51 -11.36
C ALA A 70 9.87 -8.15 -11.72
N VAL A 71 10.89 -7.97 -10.87
CA VAL A 71 12.23 -8.57 -11.05
C VAL A 71 12.28 -10.00 -10.49
N ASN A 72 11.63 -10.24 -9.35
CA ASN A 72 11.67 -11.48 -8.57
C ASN A 72 10.26 -12.08 -8.41
N PRO A 73 9.60 -12.53 -9.49
CA PRO A 73 8.18 -12.92 -9.46
C PRO A 73 7.89 -14.15 -8.58
N ARG A 74 8.92 -14.90 -8.19
CA ARG A 74 8.82 -16.09 -7.33
C ARG A 74 9.12 -15.80 -5.86
N SER A 75 9.41 -14.55 -5.48
CA SER A 75 9.60 -14.22 -4.06
C SER A 75 8.30 -14.40 -3.28
N GLN A 76 8.24 -15.46 -2.48
CA GLN A 76 7.09 -15.74 -1.62
C GLN A 76 7.02 -14.75 -0.46
N GLY A 77 8.17 -14.34 0.07
CA GLY A 77 8.27 -13.34 1.14
C GLY A 77 7.74 -11.98 0.70
N SER A 78 8.23 -11.46 -0.43
CA SER A 78 7.76 -10.18 -0.96
C SER A 78 6.27 -10.25 -1.36
N ARG A 79 5.81 -11.37 -1.93
CA ARG A 79 4.39 -11.54 -2.29
C ARG A 79 3.48 -11.61 -1.06
N LEU A 80 3.93 -12.25 0.02
CA LEU A 80 3.19 -12.27 1.29
C LEU A 80 3.04 -10.86 1.86
N LEU A 81 4.13 -10.08 1.89
CA LEU A 81 4.07 -8.69 2.36
C LEU A 81 3.17 -7.83 1.47
N HIS A 82 3.29 -7.98 0.15
CA HIS A 82 2.45 -7.26 -0.81
C HIS A 82 0.97 -7.53 -0.57
N ALA A 83 0.60 -8.80 -0.39
CA ALA A 83 -0.76 -9.20 -0.08
C ALA A 83 -1.26 -8.57 1.24
N LEU A 84 -0.46 -8.59 2.30
CA LEU A 84 -0.82 -8.00 3.59
C LEU A 84 -0.98 -6.48 3.51
N TYR A 85 -0.13 -5.80 2.74
CA TYR A 85 -0.20 -4.34 2.58
C TYR A 85 -1.39 -3.90 1.74
N LEU A 86 -1.80 -4.68 0.73
CA LEU A 86 -3.05 -4.45 0.01
C LEU A 86 -4.25 -4.48 0.97
N CYS A 87 -4.27 -5.45 1.89
CA CYS A 87 -5.34 -5.51 2.89
C CYS A 87 -5.34 -4.32 3.86
N GLU A 88 -4.16 -3.81 4.21
CA GLU A 88 -4.01 -2.63 5.10
C GLU A 88 -4.60 -1.36 4.47
N VAL A 89 -4.46 -1.20 3.14
CA VAL A 89 -5.05 -0.08 2.38
C VAL A 89 -6.48 -0.36 1.89
N ASP A 90 -7.17 -1.31 2.51
CA ASP A 90 -8.54 -1.75 2.22
C ASP A 90 -8.76 -2.40 0.83
N ASP A 91 -7.70 -2.72 0.09
CA ASP A 91 -7.77 -3.58 -1.10
C ASP A 91 -7.74 -5.08 -0.70
N LYS A 92 -8.82 -5.51 -0.06
CA LYS A 92 -8.98 -6.90 0.39
C LYS A 92 -9.03 -7.89 -0.77
N GLN A 93 -9.63 -7.47 -1.89
CA GLN A 93 -9.78 -8.35 -3.04
C GLN A 93 -8.41 -8.64 -3.67
N GLY A 94 -7.61 -7.59 -3.87
CA GLY A 94 -6.22 -7.72 -4.30
C GLY A 94 -5.39 -8.55 -3.32
N GLY A 95 -5.47 -8.25 -2.02
CA GLY A 95 -4.73 -8.98 -1.00
C GLY A 95 -5.06 -10.47 -0.97
N LEU A 96 -6.34 -10.84 -0.96
CA LEU A 96 -6.76 -12.25 -1.00
C LEU A 96 -6.35 -12.96 -2.29
N LEU A 97 -6.38 -12.27 -3.43
CA LEU A 97 -5.90 -12.83 -4.70
C LEU A 97 -4.40 -13.15 -4.64
N GLU A 98 -3.60 -12.27 -4.05
CA GLU A 98 -2.17 -12.49 -3.88
C GLU A 98 -1.86 -13.62 -2.90
N LEU A 99 -2.59 -13.72 -1.78
CA LEU A 99 -2.46 -14.84 -0.84
C LEU A 99 -2.76 -16.20 -1.51
N ALA A 100 -3.76 -16.25 -2.39
CA ALA A 100 -4.12 -17.48 -3.11
C ALA A 100 -3.01 -17.99 -4.06
N ARG A 101 -2.03 -17.14 -4.41
CA ARG A 101 -0.87 -17.51 -5.24
C ARG A 101 0.28 -18.09 -4.43
N LEU A 102 0.26 -17.95 -3.11
CA LEU A 102 1.34 -18.41 -2.24
C LEU A 102 1.28 -19.92 -2.03
N LYS A 103 2.46 -20.53 -1.84
CA LYS A 103 2.57 -21.96 -1.56
C LYS A 103 3.08 -22.17 -0.13
N PRO A 104 2.34 -22.90 0.73
CA PRO A 104 2.74 -23.13 2.12
C PRO A 104 4.17 -23.66 2.29
N ARG A 105 4.59 -24.57 1.40
CA ARG A 105 5.92 -25.20 1.45
C ARG A 105 7.08 -24.25 1.14
N GLU A 106 6.80 -23.13 0.49
CA GLU A 106 7.83 -22.15 0.11
C GLU A 106 7.87 -20.97 1.10
N LEU A 107 6.93 -20.90 2.06
CA LEU A 107 6.89 -19.87 3.11
C LEU A 107 7.58 -20.30 4.41
N ALA A 108 7.71 -21.60 4.65
CA ALA A 108 8.34 -22.16 5.83
C ALA A 108 8.98 -23.50 5.51
N GLU A 109 10.01 -23.87 6.27
CA GLU A 109 10.68 -25.17 6.16
C GLU A 109 9.70 -26.34 6.35
N ARG A 110 8.73 -26.17 7.26
CA ARG A 110 7.66 -27.14 7.51
C ARG A 110 6.37 -26.67 6.87
N ARG A 111 5.75 -27.55 6.07
CA ARG A 111 4.47 -27.28 5.38
C ARG A 111 3.36 -26.78 6.32
N ARG A 112 3.20 -27.40 7.50
CA ARG A 112 2.17 -27.00 8.48
C ARG A 112 2.33 -25.57 8.95
N ASP A 113 3.57 -25.12 9.13
CA ASP A 113 3.87 -23.76 9.58
C ASP A 113 3.49 -22.77 8.47
N GLY A 114 3.77 -23.10 7.21
CA GLY A 114 3.31 -22.32 6.05
C GLY A 114 1.79 -22.25 5.90
N GLU A 115 1.07 -23.34 6.18
CA GLU A 115 -0.40 -23.36 6.16
C GLU A 115 -0.97 -22.45 7.27
N ALA A 116 -0.36 -22.47 8.45
CA ALA A 116 -0.73 -21.58 9.54
C ALA A 116 -0.45 -20.10 9.21
N ILE A 117 0.66 -19.79 8.55
CA ILE A 117 0.99 -18.44 8.08
C ILE A 117 -0.10 -17.93 7.12
N LEU A 118 -0.47 -18.72 6.11
CA LEU A 118 -1.50 -18.32 5.15
C LEU A 118 -2.88 -18.14 5.80
N ALA A 119 -3.28 -19.08 6.66
CA ALA A 119 -4.55 -18.98 7.37
C ALA A 119 -4.62 -17.72 8.25
N ASN A 120 -3.52 -17.36 8.92
CA ASN A 120 -3.44 -16.13 9.71
C ASN A 120 -3.51 -14.88 8.82
N ALA A 121 -2.78 -14.86 7.70
CA ALA A 121 -2.79 -13.75 6.75
C ALA A 121 -4.18 -13.51 6.15
N GLU A 122 -4.88 -14.57 5.74
CA GLU A 122 -6.25 -14.47 5.23
C GLU A 122 -7.23 -13.96 6.29
N ALA A 123 -7.14 -14.48 7.51
CA ALA A 123 -7.99 -14.03 8.62
C ALA A 123 -7.79 -12.55 8.92
N ARG A 124 -6.53 -12.09 8.95
CA ARG A 124 -6.18 -10.68 9.12
C ARG A 124 -6.72 -9.82 7.98
N CYS A 125 -6.54 -10.26 6.74
CA CYS A 125 -7.02 -9.51 5.58
C CYS A 125 -8.54 -9.33 5.59
N ARG A 126 -9.29 -10.38 5.94
CA ARG A 126 -10.76 -10.31 6.06
C ARG A 126 -11.21 -9.40 7.21
N ALA A 127 -10.41 -9.29 8.27
CA ALA A 127 -10.67 -8.42 9.41
C ALA A 127 -10.17 -6.98 9.23
N ALA A 128 -9.30 -6.70 8.25
CA ALA A 128 -8.87 -5.35 7.93
C ALA A 128 -10.10 -4.48 7.60
N GLY A 129 -10.11 -3.20 7.95
CA GLY A 129 -11.24 -2.30 7.70
C GLY A 129 -12.51 -2.49 8.56
N THR A 130 -12.66 -3.56 9.35
CA THR A 130 -13.75 -3.62 10.36
C THR A 130 -13.39 -2.89 11.67
N GLY A 131 -12.14 -2.41 11.78
CA GLY A 131 -11.61 -1.72 12.96
C GLY A 131 -11.32 -0.22 12.79
N ALA A 132 -11.55 0.37 11.60
CA ALA A 132 -11.25 1.78 11.32
C ALA A 132 -12.40 2.70 11.75
N ALA A 133 -12.65 2.71 13.05
CA ALA A 133 -13.22 3.83 13.80
C ALA A 133 -12.48 3.87 15.14
N LYS A 134 -11.23 4.33 15.13
CA LYS A 134 -10.49 4.70 16.33
C LYS A 134 -9.59 5.88 16.03
#